data_AF-A0AAU7T1L0-F1
#
_entry.id   AF-A0AAU7T1L0-F1
#
_cell.length_a   1.000
_cell.length_b   1.000
_cell.length_c   1.000
_cell.angle_alpha   90.00
_cell.angle_beta   90.00
_cell.angle_gamma   90.00
#
_symmetry.space_group_name_H-M   'P 1'
#
loop_
_entity.id
_entity.type
_entity.pdbx_description
1 polymer ?
#
loop_
_entity_poly.entity_id
_entity_poly.type
_entity_poly.pdbx_seq_one_letter_code
_entity_poly.pdbx_strand_id
1 'polypeptide(L)' 'MYLPPHFEERRIDLLHDLVKKHPFGCIITYSNGELDANHIPFELVPDKGDFGKLLAHISRQNPLAEILKNDANV' A
#
# COMPACT_ATOMS: atom_id res chain seq x y z
N MET A 1 -5.88 4.44 -10.78
CA MET A 1 -5.55 5.80 -11.25
C MET A 1 -4.78 5.66 -12.57
N TYR A 2 -4.96 6.54 -13.57
CA TYR A 2 -4.26 6.44 -14.86
C TYR A 2 -2.81 6.90 -14.73
N LEU A 3 -1.85 6.10 -15.22
CA LEU A 3 -0.42 6.44 -15.28
C LEU A 3 0.01 6.53 -16.76
N PRO A 4 0.27 7.73 -17.29
CA PRO A 4 0.78 7.89 -18.64
C PRO A 4 2.13 7.15 -18.84
N PRO A 5 2.39 6.52 -20.00
CA PRO A 5 3.60 5.69 -20.20
C PRO A 5 4.93 6.42 -19.96
N HIS A 6 4.98 7.73 -20.23
CA HIS A 6 6.17 8.54 -20.03
C HIS A 6 6.46 8.87 -18.55
N PHE A 7 5.51 8.62 -17.65
CA PHE A 7 5.69 8.73 -16.19
C PHE A 7 5.86 7.37 -15.52
N GLU A 8 5.87 6.28 -16.28
CA GLU A 8 6.02 4.94 -15.73
C GLU A 8 7.47 4.71 -15.28
N GLU A 9 7.68 4.53 -13.98
CA GLU A 9 8.94 4.08 -13.41
C GLU A 9 8.86 2.57 -13.10
N ARG A 10 9.86 1.82 -13.56
CA ARG A 10 9.91 0.35 -13.41
C ARG A 10 11.14 -0.15 -12.65
N ARG A 11 12.10 0.73 -12.36
CA ARG A 11 13.33 0.40 -11.63
C ARG A 11 13.02 0.20 -10.15
N ILE A 12 13.04 -1.07 -9.73
CA ILE A 12 12.59 -1.47 -8.39
C ILE A 12 13.41 -0.83 -7.26
N ASP A 13 14.70 -0.62 -7.49
CA ASP A 13 15.61 0.04 -6.56
C ASP A 13 15.22 1.50 -6.30
N LEU A 14 14.83 2.25 -7.35
CA LEU A 14 14.35 3.63 -7.20
C LEU A 14 12.97 3.68 -6.53
N LEU A 15 12.07 2.77 -6.87
CA LEU A 15 10.76 2.67 -6.23
C LEU A 15 10.90 2.34 -4.75
N HIS A 16 11.79 1.41 -4.40
CA HIS A 16 12.09 1.05 -3.01
C HIS A 16 12.70 2.22 -2.22
N ASP A 17 13.63 2.95 -2.82
CA ASP A 17 14.22 4.15 -2.21
C ASP A 17 13.17 5.24 -1.97
N LEU A 18 12.25 5.43 -2.91
CA LEU A 18 11.12 6.36 -2.76
C LEU A 18 10.23 5.99 -1.56
N VAL A 19 9.84 4.72 -1.43
CA VAL A 19 9.04 4.24 -0.30
C VAL A 19 9.78 4.41 1.03
N LYS A 20 11.07 4.09 1.08
CA LYS A 20 11.90 4.26 2.30
C LYS A 20 12.01 5.72 2.71
N LYS A 21 12.12 6.65 1.76
CA LYS A 21 12.18 8.10 2.02
C LYS A 21 10.82 8.68 2.42
N HIS A 22 9.73 8.09 1.93
CA HIS A 22 8.36 8.56 2.16
C HIS A 22 7.47 7.41 2.66
N PRO A 23 7.68 6.94 3.91
CA PRO A 23 7.01 5.74 4.42
C PRO A 23 5.53 5.97 4.78
N PHE A 24 5.03 7.21 4.68
CA PHE A 24 3.62 7.51 4.95
C PHE A 24 2.82 7.45 3.64
N GLY A 25 2.22 6.30 3.38
CA GLY A 25 1.46 6.02 2.17
C GLY A 25 -0.05 6.01 2.43
N CYS A 26 -0.80 5.58 1.43
CA CYS A 26 -2.24 5.40 1.52
C CYS A 26 -2.62 3.97 1.11
N ILE A 27 -3.41 3.30 1.94
CA ILE A 27 -4.09 2.05 1.58
C ILE A 27 -5.49 2.42 1.06
N ILE A 28 -5.80 1.95 -0.14
CA ILE A 28 -7.11 2.15 -0.76
C ILE A 28 -7.84 0.82 -0.69
N THR A 29 -9.03 0.82 -0.11
CA THR A 29 -9.86 -0.38 0.01
C THR A 29 -11.16 -0.19 -0.75
N TYR A 30 -11.61 -1.23 -1.45
CA TYR A 30 -12.95 -1.28 -2.02
C TYR A 30 -13.79 -2.34 -1.30
N SER A 31 -14.83 -1.90 -0.58
CA SER A 31 -15.71 -2.78 0.19
C SER A 31 -17.13 -2.25 0.20
N ASN A 32 -18.13 -3.15 0.14
CA ASN A 32 -19.55 -2.79 0.17
C ASN A 32 -20.00 -1.77 -0.91
N GLY A 33 -19.30 -1.72 -2.04
CA GLY A 33 -19.58 -0.74 -3.10
C GLY A 33 -18.97 0.65 -2.86
N GLU A 34 -18.19 0.81 -1.80
CA GLU A 34 -17.57 2.08 -1.41
C GLU A 34 -16.04 1.99 -1.51
N LEU A 35 -15.43 3.10 -1.92
CA LEU A 35 -13.98 3.29 -1.90
C LEU A 35 -13.61 4.10 -0.66
N ASP A 36 -12.64 3.61 0.10
CA ASP A 36 -12.05 4.34 1.22
C ASP A 36 -10.52 4.38 1.09
N ALA A 37 -9.90 5.42 1.63
CA ALA A 37 -8.49 5.74 1.48
C ALA A 37 -7.90 6.18 2.82
N ASN A 38 -7.10 5.31 3.44
CA ASN A 38 -6.54 5.53 4.76
C ASN A 38 -5.04 5.78 4.67
N HIS A 39 -4.55 6.88 5.26
CA HIS A 39 -3.12 7.16 5.33
C HIS A 39 -2.48 6.45 6.50
N ILE A 40 -1.48 5.60 6.25
CA ILE A 40 -0.79 4.82 7.28
C ILE A 40 0.71 4.71 6.98
N PRO A 41 1.56 4.55 8.02
CA PRO A 41 2.96 4.23 7.83
C PRO A 41 3.15 2.81 7.27
N PHE A 42 4.12 2.66 6.37
CA PHE A 42 4.58 1.40 5.81
C PHE A 42 6.07 1.21 6.05
N GLU A 43 6.45 -0.05 6.28
CA GLU A 43 7.82 -0.53 6.25
C GLU A 43 8.01 -1.43 5.04
N LEU A 44 9.04 -1.15 4.24
CA LEU A 44 9.40 -1.97 3.09
C LEU A 44 10.41 -3.06 3.48
N VAL A 45 10.05 -4.31 3.20
CA VAL A 45 10.92 -5.49 3.29
C VAL A 45 11.30 -5.93 1.87
N PRO A 46 12.45 -5.50 1.34
CA PRO A 46 12.77 -5.64 -0.09
C PRO A 46 12.99 -7.10 -0.52
N ASP A 47 13.50 -7.96 0.36
CA ASP A 47 13.88 -9.34 0.03
C ASP A 47 12.71 -10.36 0.15
N LYS A 48 11.46 -9.88 0.13
CA LYS A 48 10.26 -10.73 0.24
C LYS A 48 9.34 -10.59 -0.97
N GLY A 49 9.38 -11.59 -1.85
CA GLY A 49 8.60 -11.63 -3.10
C GLY A 49 9.26 -10.83 -4.22
N ASP A 50 8.71 -10.89 -5.43
CA ASP A 50 9.34 -10.35 -6.64
C ASP A 50 9.52 -8.82 -6.63
N PHE A 51 8.72 -8.10 -5.84
CA PHE A 51 8.75 -6.64 -5.72
C PHE A 51 9.03 -6.14 -4.30
N GLY A 52 9.38 -7.03 -3.37
CA GLY A 52 9.38 -6.74 -1.93
C GLY A 52 7.97 -6.71 -1.32
N LYS A 53 7.93 -6.58 0.01
CA LYS A 53 6.68 -6.58 0.78
C LYS A 53 6.55 -5.31 1.61
N LEU A 54 5.37 -4.70 1.57
CA LEU A 54 5.00 -3.62 2.49
C LEU A 54 4.34 -4.21 3.74
N LEU A 55 4.83 -3.79 4.90
CA LEU A 55 4.24 -4.08 6.20
C LEU A 55 3.65 -2.79 6.76
N ALA A 56 2.48 -2.88 7.39
CA ALA A 56 1.87 -1.78 8.11
C ALA A 56 1.24 -2.30 9.41
N HIS A 57 1.03 -1.39 10.36
CA HIS A 57 0.39 -1.69 11.63
C HIS A 57 -0.88 -0.88 11.76
N ILE A 58 -1.99 -1.55 12.08
CA ILE A 58 -3.24 -0.91 12.52
C ILE A 58 -3.74 -1.59 13.79
N SER A 59 -4.39 -0.83 14.68
CA SER A 59 -4.97 -1.41 15.88
C SER A 59 -6.13 -2.34 15.51
N ARG A 60 -6.34 -3.40 16.28
CA ARG A 60 -7.44 -4.35 16.02
C ARG A 60 -8.83 -3.71 16.12
N GLN A 61 -8.95 -2.64 16.91
CA GLN A 61 -10.19 -1.87 17.07
C GLN A 61 -10.41 -0.85 15.95
N ASN A 62 -9.41 -0.62 15.08
CA ASN A 62 -9.58 0.25 13.93
C ASN A 62 -10.54 -0.43 12.93
N PRO A 63 -11.61 0.24 12.45
CA PRO A 63 -12.54 -0.31 11.46
C PRO A 63 -11.85 -0.89 10.21
N LEU A 64 -10.73 -0.29 9.80
CA LEU A 64 -9.91 -0.78 8.68
C LEU A 64 -9.44 -2.23 8.89
N ALA A 65 -9.24 -2.67 10.13
CA ALA A 65 -8.82 -4.04 10.43
C ALA A 65 -9.90 -5.08 10.10
N GLU A 66 -11.18 -4.73 10.20
CA GLU A 66 -12.27 -5.62 9.79
C GLU A 66 -12.48 -5.57 8.27
N ILE A 67 -12.35 -4.40 7.64
CA ILE A 67 -12.40 -4.25 6.18
C ILE A 67 -11.34 -5.14 5.52
N LEU A 68 -10.08 -5.10 6.02
CA LEU A 68 -8.97 -5.88 5.45
C LEU A 68 -9.08 -7.40 5.68
N LYS A 69 -9.86 -7.87 6.66
CA LYS A 69 -10.06 -9.31 6.89
C LYS A 69 -11.11 -9.93 5.98
N ASN A 70 -12.07 -9.13 5.50
CA ASN A 70 -13.21 -9.60 4.73
C ASN A 70 -12.94 -9.61 3.22
N ASP A 71 -11.72 -9.99 2.81
CA ASP A 71 -11.24 -10.04 1.42
C ASP A 71 -11.42 -8.73 0.63
N ALA A 72 -11.28 -7.58 1.30
CA ALA A 72 -11.23 -6.30 0.59
C ALA A 72 -10.08 -6.31 -0.42
N ASN A 73 -10.39 -5.93 -1.67
CA ASN A 73 -9.35 -5.65 -2.65
C ASN A 73 -8.62 -4.38 -2.21
N VAL A 74 -7.30 -4.51 -2.07
CA VAL A 74 -6.33 -3.48 -1.73
C VAL A 74 -5.37 -3.21 -2.87
#